data_AF-A0A0R2DFU7-F1
#
_entry.id   AF-A0A0R2DFU7-F1
#
_cell.length_a   1.000
_cell.length_b   1.000
_cell.length_c   1.000
_cell.angle_alpha   90.00
_cell.angle_beta   90.00
_cell.angle_gamma   90.00
#
_symmetry.space_group_name_H-M   'P 1'
#
loop_
_entity.id
_entity.type
_entity.pdbx_description
1 polymer ?
#
loop_
_entity_poly.entity_id
_entity_poly.type
_entity_poly.pdbx_seq_one_letter_code
_entity_poly.pdbx_strand_id
1 'polypeptide(L)'
;MSKLVRRLVLAGLTLSLLGGIVTPTLAQAATTTPATTDTTEPQDSVNYQFASIQAPYNRITDEQGQTTKVPWYPGTSTNPFPQSYASSDVKVELSLPFVKYDDPETSTPRFIARGMLSLAKDGVSVDPDESLAEYLAPRNGYSSSFSPDDLTTYFTNYSYVYSWLYKVAAQTKLGTRSYSDIKKDLNGNVMEKLAEMEDIYSAIPMTEGMSNYLGKTAADFKVTASQILKSESMIFLTDSTERLARLDPQASADKERDLLKQPVKSFIIPQKDSSDPERTTYIADGQLSTIASPNCFVFKAATPATMPSATSHPVTVHYVDDQGKTLKPDKTLTGSLGDSYNAEPLNIAGYKLVKTTGDESGKFTSAKQAVTYTYRKVAADVAVKNSVVYATKKIGLYRSPTFSKKALKTMYAKKSRMNRPTFKVIGTATSKNGVKRYKVKDLNGKGTTGYITANAGYVAPLYYANQPTKVTVINPKGLNAYSKKNLTHKRSHYQQGQVLRVKKIVNHNLTTRLQLSNGKYVSANKKLVIAGKYTMPKHVRAKTGINRYGTANLTKRNKHFAKGKTLKVTGWAYSNAHNFRKGDTLRYRVSGGYITGNKRFVSPFK
;
A
#
# COMPACT_ATOMS: atom_id res chain seq x y z
N MET A 1 33.63 15.66 22.62
CA MET A 1 33.75 16.05 21.20
C MET A 1 32.43 15.73 20.51
N SER A 2 31.76 16.78 20.03
CA SER A 2 30.30 16.86 19.93
C SER A 2 29.73 16.35 18.61
N LYS A 3 28.42 16.08 18.65
CA LYS A 3 27.51 15.61 17.60
C LYS A 3 27.43 16.50 16.33
N LEU A 4 28.38 17.40 16.09
CA LEU A 4 28.44 18.28 14.91
C LEU A 4 29.11 17.65 13.68
N VAL A 5 29.97 16.62 13.85
CA VAL A 5 30.75 16.05 12.73
C VAL A 5 29.98 15.00 11.92
N ARG A 6 28.81 14.52 12.38
CA ARG A 6 27.95 13.58 11.63
C ARG A 6 26.86 14.23 10.77
N ARG A 7 26.74 15.57 10.78
CA ARG A 7 25.80 16.32 9.92
C ARG A 7 26.45 16.93 8.67
N LEU A 8 27.77 16.85 8.52
CA LEU A 8 28.51 17.48 7.41
C LEU A 8 28.76 16.57 6.19
N VAL A 9 28.46 15.27 6.25
CA VAL A 9 28.59 14.36 5.09
C VAL A 9 27.25 14.18 4.34
N LEU A 10 26.14 14.68 4.90
CA LEU A 10 24.79 14.54 4.35
C LEU A 10 24.29 15.78 3.56
N ALA A 11 25.13 16.80 3.39
CA ALA A 11 24.84 17.99 2.58
C ALA A 11 25.78 18.12 1.35
N GLY A 12 26.78 17.26 1.21
CA GLY A 12 27.87 17.42 0.24
C GLY A 12 27.55 17.12 -1.23
N LEU A 13 26.31 16.71 -1.56
CA LEU A 13 25.87 16.58 -2.97
C LEU A 13 24.40 16.96 -3.22
N THR A 14 23.69 17.48 -2.21
CA THR A 14 22.48 18.28 -2.40
C THR A 14 22.77 19.79 -2.31
N LEU A 15 23.98 20.17 -1.85
CA LEU A 15 24.40 21.56 -1.69
C LEU A 15 25.64 21.95 -2.51
N SER A 16 26.14 21.08 -3.40
CA SER A 16 27.31 21.37 -4.27
C SER A 16 26.94 21.51 -5.76
N LEU A 17 25.64 21.55 -6.07
CA LEU A 17 25.07 22.02 -7.35
C LEU A 17 24.22 23.30 -7.15
N LEU A 18 24.36 23.96 -6.00
CA LEU A 18 23.73 25.24 -5.68
C LEU A 18 24.84 26.18 -5.19
N GLY A 19 25.49 26.83 -6.15
CA GLY A 19 26.53 27.82 -5.86
C GLY A 19 25.98 28.96 -5.02
N GLY A 20 26.62 29.20 -3.87
CA GLY A 20 26.64 30.52 -3.26
C GLY A 20 27.96 31.21 -3.61
N ILE A 21 27.90 32.49 -3.95
CA ILE A 21 28.62 33.61 -3.28
C ILE A 21 28.42 34.91 -4.11
N VAL A 22 27.85 35.91 -3.43
CA VAL A 22 28.16 37.36 -3.35
C VAL A 22 28.57 38.14 -4.63
N THR A 23 27.80 39.18 -4.95
CA THR A 23 28.09 40.29 -5.90
C THR A 23 29.22 41.22 -5.43
N PRO A 24 29.97 41.93 -6.31
CA PRO A 24 29.48 43.23 -6.79
C PRO A 24 29.87 43.65 -8.25
N THR A 25 28.95 44.41 -8.86
CA THR A 25 29.07 45.53 -9.86
C THR A 25 30.07 45.55 -11.03
N LEU A 26 29.49 45.79 -12.23
CA LEU A 26 29.83 46.75 -13.32
C LEU A 26 31.30 46.94 -13.76
N ALA A 27 31.59 46.58 -15.02
CA ALA A 27 32.41 47.38 -15.93
C ALA A 27 32.14 47.00 -17.40
N GLN A 28 31.93 48.02 -18.24
CA GLN A 28 31.97 47.94 -19.70
C GLN A 28 33.40 47.74 -20.21
N ALA A 29 33.56 47.02 -21.32
CA ALA A 29 34.49 47.40 -22.38
C ALA A 29 34.06 46.77 -23.71
N ALA A 30 33.97 47.60 -24.74
CA ALA A 30 33.84 47.21 -26.14
C ALA A 30 35.22 47.17 -26.79
N THR A 31 35.48 46.23 -27.70
CA THR A 31 36.30 46.42 -28.92
C THR A 31 36.17 45.23 -29.89
N THR A 32 35.45 45.48 -30.98
CA THR A 32 35.69 45.16 -32.41
C THR A 32 36.52 43.93 -32.87
N THR A 33 35.83 43.13 -33.70
CA THR A 33 36.08 42.10 -34.75
C THR A 33 37.16 42.45 -35.82
N PRO A 34 37.47 41.67 -36.92
CA PRO A 34 36.83 40.46 -37.49
C PRO A 34 37.72 39.34 -38.13
N ALA A 35 37.11 38.19 -38.45
CA ALA A 35 37.40 37.41 -39.67
C ALA A 35 36.19 36.55 -40.11
N THR A 36 35.68 36.89 -41.30
CA THR A 36 34.62 36.30 -42.15
C THR A 36 35.09 34.95 -42.74
N THR A 37 34.31 33.97 -43.21
CA THR A 37 33.01 33.95 -43.92
C THR A 37 32.56 32.48 -44.01
N ASP A 38 31.28 32.17 -43.80
CA ASP A 38 30.51 31.51 -44.85
C ASP A 38 29.05 31.95 -44.73
N THR A 39 28.55 32.50 -45.83
CA THR A 39 27.31 33.26 -45.92
C THR A 39 26.11 32.36 -46.16
N THR A 40 25.25 32.25 -45.15
CA THR A 40 23.81 32.00 -45.32
C THR A 40 23.11 33.33 -45.04
N GLU A 41 22.20 33.77 -45.91
CA GLU A 41 21.39 34.98 -45.67
C GLU A 41 20.78 34.95 -44.26
N PRO A 42 20.77 36.08 -43.50
CA PRO A 42 20.14 36.11 -42.19
C PRO A 42 18.64 35.91 -42.36
N GLN A 43 18.16 34.74 -41.96
CA GLN A 43 16.74 34.46 -41.90
C GLN A 43 16.14 35.33 -40.78
N ASP A 44 15.16 36.17 -41.12
CA ASP A 44 14.60 37.17 -40.20
C ASP A 44 14.09 36.49 -38.92
N SER A 45 14.55 36.97 -37.76
CA SER A 45 14.05 36.50 -36.46
C SER A 45 12.53 36.68 -36.38
N VAL A 46 11.83 35.61 -35.98
CA VAL A 46 10.38 35.62 -35.83
C VAL A 46 10.02 35.79 -34.35
N ASN A 47 9.09 36.72 -34.09
CA ASN A 47 8.55 36.96 -32.76
C ASN A 47 7.36 36.05 -32.49
N TYR A 48 7.50 35.16 -31.50
CA TYR A 48 6.43 34.30 -31.03
C TYR A 48 5.93 34.73 -29.65
N GLN A 49 4.62 34.94 -29.55
CA GLN A 49 3.91 35.13 -28.29
C GLN A 49 3.11 33.88 -27.97
N PHE A 50 3.23 33.40 -26.74
CA PHE A 50 2.64 32.13 -26.33
C PHE A 50 1.36 32.35 -25.55
N ALA A 51 0.28 31.67 -25.94
CA ALA A 51 -0.97 31.64 -25.19
C ALA A 51 -0.88 30.69 -23.98
N SER A 52 -0.03 29.67 -24.05
CA SER A 52 0.25 28.74 -22.96
C SER A 52 1.65 28.14 -23.05
N ILE A 53 2.10 27.55 -21.93
CA ILE A 53 3.42 26.96 -21.77
C ILE A 53 3.27 25.58 -21.16
N GLN A 54 3.88 24.58 -21.77
CA GLN A 54 3.90 23.23 -21.22
C GLN A 54 4.85 23.14 -20.01
N ALA A 55 4.47 22.29 -19.05
CA ALA A 55 5.38 21.91 -17.97
C ALA A 55 6.62 21.18 -18.55
N PRO A 56 7.79 21.29 -17.92
CA PRO A 56 8.97 20.53 -18.33
C PRO A 56 8.76 19.01 -18.16
N TYR A 57 9.44 18.22 -18.99
CA TYR A 57 9.27 16.77 -19.07
C TYR A 57 10.53 16.06 -19.55
N ASN A 58 10.64 14.77 -19.21
CA ASN A 58 11.59 13.84 -19.83
C ASN A 58 10.99 13.17 -21.05
N ARG A 59 11.81 12.88 -22.06
CA ARG A 59 11.55 12.00 -23.19
C ARG A 59 12.06 10.60 -22.86
N ILE A 60 11.13 9.70 -22.49
CA ILE A 60 11.45 8.31 -22.15
C ILE A 60 11.19 7.43 -23.35
N THR A 61 12.26 6.84 -23.90
CA THR A 61 12.17 5.84 -24.97
C THR A 61 12.16 4.45 -24.35
N ASP A 62 11.05 3.75 -24.53
CA ASP A 62 10.88 2.41 -24.02
C ASP A 62 11.65 1.36 -24.82
N GLU A 63 11.51 0.13 -24.34
CA GLU A 63 12.15 -1.07 -24.88
C GLU A 63 11.74 -1.43 -26.31
N GLN A 64 10.64 -0.84 -26.80
CA GLN A 64 10.13 -0.98 -28.16
C GLN A 64 10.56 0.19 -29.05
N GLY A 65 11.29 1.17 -28.52
CA GLY A 65 11.70 2.37 -29.22
C GLY A 65 10.64 3.47 -29.23
N GLN A 66 9.54 3.34 -28.48
CA GLN A 66 8.51 4.37 -28.39
C GLN A 66 8.91 5.44 -27.37
N THR A 67 8.97 6.70 -27.81
CA THR A 67 9.26 7.84 -26.94
C THR A 67 7.99 8.46 -26.36
N THR A 68 7.95 8.65 -25.04
CA THR A 68 6.84 9.29 -24.31
C THR A 68 7.33 10.50 -23.51
N LYS A 69 6.47 11.52 -23.36
CA LYS A 69 6.73 12.68 -22.51
C LYS A 69 6.30 12.37 -21.08
N VAL A 70 7.24 12.35 -20.14
CA VAL A 70 7.02 12.10 -18.72
C VAL A 70 7.22 13.41 -17.95
N PRO A 71 6.15 14.00 -17.38
CA PRO A 71 6.25 15.26 -16.66
C PRO A 71 7.27 15.24 -15.53
N TRP A 72 7.98 16.34 -15.38
CA TRP A 72 8.83 16.54 -14.22
C TRP A 72 7.97 16.64 -12.97
N TYR A 73 6.98 17.51 -12.95
CA TYR A 73 6.16 17.71 -11.75
C TYR A 73 4.75 17.16 -11.94
N PRO A 74 4.49 15.83 -11.80
CA PRO A 74 3.16 15.27 -12.03
C PRO A 74 2.16 15.59 -10.91
N GLY A 75 2.62 16.13 -9.78
CA GLY A 75 1.81 16.29 -8.56
C GLY A 75 1.59 14.95 -7.84
N THR A 76 0.48 14.83 -7.10
CA THR A 76 0.08 13.55 -6.48
C THR A 76 -1.09 12.92 -7.24
N SER A 77 -1.33 11.62 -7.02
CA SER A 77 -2.50 10.96 -7.61
C SER A 77 -3.84 11.59 -7.20
N THR A 78 -3.89 12.27 -6.05
CA THR A 78 -5.07 12.97 -5.54
C THR A 78 -5.09 14.45 -5.91
N ASN A 79 -3.98 15.01 -6.37
CA ASN A 79 -3.86 16.40 -6.78
C ASN A 79 -2.77 16.52 -7.88
N PRO A 80 -3.08 16.15 -9.13
CA PRO A 80 -2.12 16.24 -10.23
C PRO A 80 -1.90 17.71 -10.62
N PHE A 81 -0.67 18.05 -10.99
CA PHE A 81 -0.36 19.40 -11.47
C PHE A 81 -0.71 19.56 -12.96
N PRO A 82 -1.09 20.76 -13.41
CA PRO A 82 -1.29 21.05 -14.82
C PRO A 82 -0.04 20.76 -15.63
N GLN A 83 -0.25 20.19 -16.83
CA GLN A 83 0.83 19.90 -17.78
C GLN A 83 1.00 21.01 -18.82
N SER A 84 0.10 21.98 -18.81
CA SER A 84 0.17 23.22 -19.58
C SER A 84 -0.50 24.32 -18.76
N TYR A 85 0.07 25.52 -18.83
CA TYR A 85 -0.33 26.70 -18.07
C TYR A 85 -0.66 27.81 -19.06
N ALA A 86 -1.83 28.45 -18.93
CA ALA A 86 -2.13 29.64 -19.72
C ALA A 86 -1.16 30.76 -19.32
N SER A 87 -0.63 31.50 -20.29
CA SER A 87 0.34 32.57 -20.02
C SER A 87 -0.23 33.65 -19.11
N SER A 88 -1.55 33.88 -19.16
CA SER A 88 -2.27 34.79 -18.25
C SER A 88 -2.21 34.38 -16.78
N ASP A 89 -1.96 33.11 -16.50
CA ASP A 89 -1.94 32.53 -15.15
C ASP A 89 -0.51 32.47 -14.58
N VAL A 90 0.53 32.58 -15.43
CA VAL A 90 1.94 32.58 -15.03
C VAL A 90 2.40 34.02 -14.76
N LYS A 91 2.00 34.58 -13.61
CA LYS A 91 2.30 35.99 -13.26
C LYS A 91 3.58 36.17 -12.45
N VAL A 92 3.89 35.20 -11.61
CA VAL A 92 5.09 35.13 -10.77
C VAL A 92 5.54 33.66 -10.65
N GLU A 93 6.78 33.40 -10.22
CA GLU A 93 7.28 32.02 -10.04
C GLU A 93 6.34 31.17 -9.17
N LEU A 94 5.83 31.76 -8.07
CA LEU A 94 4.92 31.10 -7.13
C LEU A 94 3.51 30.80 -7.69
N SER A 95 3.20 31.27 -8.91
CA SER A 95 1.98 30.86 -9.62
C SER A 95 2.04 29.40 -10.08
N LEU A 96 3.24 28.82 -10.18
CA LEU A 96 3.44 27.44 -10.62
C LEU A 96 3.45 26.51 -9.41
N PRO A 97 2.57 25.49 -9.36
CA PRO A 97 2.33 24.67 -8.16
C PRO A 97 3.51 23.78 -7.78
N PHE A 98 4.50 23.64 -8.66
CA PHE A 98 5.73 22.90 -8.39
C PHE A 98 6.82 23.75 -7.71
N VAL A 99 6.64 25.07 -7.61
CA VAL A 99 7.51 25.97 -6.86
C VAL A 99 6.98 26.12 -5.44
N LYS A 100 7.82 25.85 -4.45
CA LYS A 100 7.48 26.04 -3.04
C LYS A 100 7.95 27.40 -2.54
N TYR A 101 7.24 27.93 -1.56
CA TYR A 101 7.57 29.21 -0.95
C TYR A 101 8.99 29.25 -0.37
N ASP A 102 9.43 28.13 0.22
CA ASP A 102 10.74 27.96 0.86
C ASP A 102 11.84 27.47 -0.09
N ASP A 103 11.54 27.27 -1.38
CA ASP A 103 12.57 26.93 -2.37
C ASP A 103 13.57 28.09 -2.50
N PRO A 104 14.89 27.83 -2.38
CA PRO A 104 15.90 28.86 -2.59
C PRO A 104 15.81 29.48 -3.98
N GLU A 105 16.14 30.77 -4.13
CA GLU A 105 16.17 31.47 -5.43
C GLU A 105 17.09 30.78 -6.47
N THR A 106 18.04 29.98 -6.02
CA THR A 106 18.96 29.21 -6.88
C THR A 106 18.44 27.82 -7.21
N SER A 107 17.31 27.40 -6.65
CA SER A 107 16.75 26.05 -6.84
C SER A 107 16.27 25.81 -8.27
N THR A 108 16.41 24.56 -8.73
CA THR A 108 15.96 24.11 -10.05
C THR A 108 14.48 24.45 -10.34
N PRO A 109 13.52 24.24 -9.41
CA PRO A 109 12.12 24.62 -9.65
C PRO A 109 11.93 26.11 -9.93
N ARG A 110 12.60 26.99 -9.17
CA ARG A 110 12.52 28.45 -9.38
C ARG A 110 13.18 28.87 -10.68
N PHE A 111 14.30 28.27 -11.03
CA PHE A 111 14.99 28.56 -12.28
C PHE A 111 14.14 28.23 -13.51
N ILE A 112 13.52 27.04 -13.53
CA ILE A 112 12.55 26.66 -14.57
C ILE A 112 11.37 27.62 -14.59
N ALA A 113 10.82 27.96 -13.42
CA ALA A 113 9.69 28.87 -13.30
C ALA A 113 9.99 30.26 -13.89
N ARG A 114 11.23 30.76 -13.76
CA ARG A 114 11.67 31.99 -14.44
C ARG A 114 11.70 31.86 -15.95
N GLY A 115 12.18 30.73 -16.47
CA GLY A 115 12.15 30.43 -17.90
C GLY A 115 10.71 30.44 -18.44
N MET A 116 9.79 29.76 -17.74
CA MET A 116 8.36 29.78 -18.07
C MET A 116 7.75 31.19 -17.96
N LEU A 117 8.07 31.95 -16.91
CA LEU A 117 7.57 33.31 -16.74
C LEU A 117 8.07 34.24 -17.86
N SER A 118 9.33 34.13 -18.25
CA SER A 118 9.93 34.87 -19.37
C SER A 118 9.18 34.58 -20.68
N LEU A 119 8.97 33.30 -21.01
CA LEU A 119 8.20 32.90 -22.18
C LEU A 119 6.74 33.38 -22.14
N ALA A 120 6.12 33.41 -20.95
CA ALA A 120 4.71 33.82 -20.80
C ALA A 120 4.52 35.31 -21.01
N LYS A 121 5.49 36.10 -20.56
CA LYS A 121 5.41 37.55 -20.51
C LYS A 121 5.98 38.19 -21.76
N ASP A 122 7.17 37.75 -22.15
CA ASP A 122 8.00 38.41 -23.15
C ASP A 122 7.97 37.63 -24.49
N GLY A 123 7.55 36.36 -24.47
CA GLY A 123 7.59 35.50 -25.64
C GLY A 123 9.03 35.16 -26.05
N VAL A 124 9.27 34.98 -27.34
CA VAL A 124 10.62 34.76 -27.84
C VAL A 124 10.81 35.35 -29.25
N SER A 125 11.98 35.93 -29.50
CA SER A 125 12.45 36.35 -30.83
C SER A 125 13.62 35.45 -31.22
N VAL A 126 13.44 34.62 -32.25
CA VAL A 126 14.38 33.56 -32.65
C VAL A 126 14.37 33.34 -34.15
N ASP A 127 15.49 32.87 -34.69
CA ASP A 127 15.45 32.18 -35.98
C ASP A 127 14.74 30.82 -35.76
N PRO A 128 13.59 30.55 -36.40
CA PRO A 128 12.86 29.28 -36.20
C PRO A 128 13.67 28.03 -36.58
N ASP A 129 14.70 28.19 -37.41
CA ASP A 129 15.56 27.10 -37.88
C ASP A 129 16.85 26.94 -37.06
N GLU A 130 17.15 27.87 -36.13
CA GLU A 130 18.23 27.66 -35.17
C GLU A 130 17.94 26.41 -34.33
N SER A 131 18.99 25.66 -34.01
CA SER A 131 18.89 24.48 -33.17
C SER A 131 18.48 24.83 -31.74
N LEU A 132 17.89 23.88 -31.04
CA LEU A 132 17.58 24.04 -29.62
C LEU A 132 18.85 24.37 -28.81
N ALA A 133 20.01 23.85 -29.19
CA ALA A 133 21.28 24.19 -28.54
C ALA A 133 21.65 25.68 -28.70
N GLU A 134 21.52 26.23 -29.91
CA GLU A 134 21.77 27.66 -30.18
C GLU A 134 20.80 28.55 -29.40
N TYR A 135 19.54 28.16 -29.33
CA TYR A 135 18.55 28.87 -28.53
C TYR A 135 18.85 28.84 -27.02
N LEU A 136 19.24 27.69 -26.47
CA LEU A 136 19.46 27.53 -25.03
C LEU A 136 20.81 28.06 -24.56
N ALA A 137 21.84 28.08 -25.42
CA ALA A 137 23.20 28.51 -25.09
C ALA A 137 23.29 29.88 -24.39
N PRO A 138 22.69 30.97 -24.93
CA PRO A 138 22.69 32.28 -24.27
C PRO A 138 21.74 32.36 -23.07
N ARG A 139 20.88 31.36 -22.86
CA ARG A 139 19.81 31.35 -21.85
C ARG A 139 20.11 30.41 -20.68
N ASN A 140 21.27 29.76 -20.68
CA ASN A 140 21.61 28.67 -19.78
C ASN A 140 21.75 29.04 -18.28
N GLY A 141 21.74 30.34 -17.95
CA GLY A 141 21.81 30.88 -16.59
C GLY A 141 23.07 30.54 -15.80
N TYR A 142 24.11 30.01 -16.45
CA TYR A 142 25.44 29.83 -15.89
C TYR A 142 26.22 31.15 -15.97
N SER A 143 27.21 31.33 -15.09
CA SER A 143 28.06 32.53 -15.06
C SER A 143 28.95 32.67 -16.30
N SER A 144 29.21 31.57 -17.01
CA SER A 144 29.84 31.53 -18.33
C SER A 144 28.79 31.17 -19.38
N SER A 145 28.71 31.98 -20.45
CA SER A 145 27.90 31.63 -21.62
C SER A 145 28.51 30.41 -22.31
N PHE A 146 27.76 29.32 -22.42
CA PHE A 146 28.22 28.15 -23.17
C PHE A 146 28.12 28.47 -24.66
N SER A 147 29.05 27.98 -25.48
CA SER A 147 28.76 27.86 -26.91
C SER A 147 27.68 26.79 -27.15
N PRO A 148 27.00 26.78 -28.31
CA PRO A 148 26.06 25.70 -28.64
C PRO A 148 26.69 24.31 -28.60
N ASP A 149 27.97 24.20 -28.98
CA ASP A 149 28.74 22.95 -28.93
C ASP A 149 29.09 22.53 -27.50
N ASP A 150 29.49 23.48 -26.65
CA ASP A 150 29.72 23.23 -25.22
C ASP A 150 28.44 22.75 -24.55
N LEU A 151 27.32 23.42 -24.83
CA LEU A 151 26.01 23.03 -24.30
C LEU A 151 25.63 21.61 -24.76
N THR A 152 25.79 21.33 -26.04
CA THR A 152 25.50 20.01 -26.62
C THR A 152 26.35 18.93 -25.97
N THR A 153 27.65 19.15 -25.85
CA THR A 153 28.60 18.22 -25.22
C THR A 153 28.23 18.00 -23.75
N TYR A 154 28.02 19.09 -23.01
CA TYR A 154 27.70 19.06 -21.59
C TYR A 154 26.45 18.25 -21.31
N PHE A 155 25.31 18.55 -21.95
CA PHE A 155 24.05 17.84 -21.67
C PHE A 155 24.01 16.42 -22.22
N THR A 156 24.70 16.15 -23.34
CA THR A 156 24.89 14.79 -23.85
C THR A 156 25.64 13.92 -22.84
N ASN A 157 26.76 14.42 -22.31
CA ASN A 157 27.53 13.72 -21.29
C ASN A 157 26.77 13.63 -19.97
N TYR A 158 26.02 14.66 -19.60
CA TYR A 158 25.16 14.65 -18.41
C TYR A 158 24.10 13.53 -18.49
N SER A 159 23.43 13.39 -19.63
CA SER A 159 22.46 12.31 -19.88
C SER A 159 23.10 10.93 -19.79
N TYR A 160 24.29 10.75 -20.38
CA TYR A 160 25.06 9.52 -20.25
C TYR A 160 25.34 9.17 -18.78
N VAL A 161 25.93 10.11 -18.04
CA VAL A 161 26.39 9.92 -16.67
C VAL A 161 25.21 9.56 -15.77
N TYR A 162 24.11 10.29 -15.86
CA TYR A 162 22.93 10.02 -15.03
C TYR A 162 22.27 8.69 -15.39
N SER A 163 22.09 8.41 -16.68
CA SER A 163 21.56 7.13 -17.16
C SER A 163 22.42 5.95 -16.67
N TRP A 164 23.75 6.12 -16.70
CA TRP A 164 24.69 5.14 -16.15
C TRP A 164 24.56 5.01 -14.63
N LEU A 165 24.48 6.12 -13.92
CA LEU A 165 24.42 6.16 -12.46
C LEU A 165 23.18 5.44 -11.92
N TYR A 166 22.00 5.72 -12.48
CA TYR A 166 20.76 5.03 -12.13
C TYR A 166 20.81 3.55 -12.49
N LYS A 167 21.39 3.20 -13.64
CA LYS A 167 21.60 1.80 -14.05
C LYS A 167 22.45 1.02 -13.05
N VAL A 168 23.63 1.53 -12.69
CA VAL A 168 24.54 0.80 -11.79
C VAL A 168 24.04 0.76 -10.36
N ALA A 169 23.31 1.78 -9.91
CA ALA A 169 22.64 1.76 -8.62
C ALA A 169 21.55 0.69 -8.56
N ALA A 170 20.72 0.62 -9.62
CA ALA A 170 19.69 -0.40 -9.77
C ALA A 170 20.27 -1.81 -9.80
N GLN A 171 21.32 -2.03 -10.61
CA GLN A 171 22.02 -3.32 -10.68
C GLN A 171 22.66 -3.73 -9.35
N THR A 172 23.18 -2.77 -8.58
CA THR A 172 23.72 -3.01 -7.23
C THR A 172 22.62 -3.43 -6.26
N LYS A 173 21.47 -2.77 -6.29
CA LYS A 173 20.30 -3.13 -5.46
C LYS A 173 19.77 -4.52 -5.81
N LEU A 174 19.79 -4.89 -7.09
CA LEU A 174 19.36 -6.21 -7.58
C LEU A 174 20.42 -7.31 -7.39
N GLY A 175 21.66 -6.93 -7.04
CA GLY A 175 22.79 -7.85 -6.92
C GLY A 175 23.25 -8.44 -8.26
N THR A 176 22.95 -7.77 -9.38
CA THR A 176 23.23 -8.27 -10.73
C THR A 176 24.55 -7.76 -11.30
N ARG A 177 25.26 -6.87 -10.60
CA ARG A 177 26.56 -6.35 -11.01
C ARG A 177 27.49 -6.20 -9.82
N SER A 178 28.75 -6.61 -9.98
CA SER A 178 29.74 -6.49 -8.93
C SER A 178 30.27 -5.06 -8.84
N TYR A 179 30.70 -4.66 -7.64
CA TYR A 179 31.29 -3.36 -7.41
C TYR A 179 32.61 -3.16 -8.18
N SER A 180 33.40 -4.22 -8.40
CA SER A 180 34.60 -4.16 -9.24
C SER A 180 34.26 -3.86 -10.69
N ASP A 181 33.20 -4.46 -11.25
CA ASP A 181 32.78 -4.20 -12.63
C ASP A 181 32.24 -2.78 -12.80
N ILE A 182 31.64 -2.22 -11.75
CA ILE A 182 31.16 -0.83 -11.74
C ILE A 182 32.35 0.13 -11.74
N LYS A 183 33.38 -0.12 -10.92
CA LYS A 183 34.60 0.72 -10.93
C LYS A 183 35.36 0.65 -12.25
N LYS A 184 35.45 -0.53 -12.86
CA LYS A 184 36.07 -0.70 -14.18
C LYS A 184 35.36 0.15 -15.23
N ASP A 185 34.03 0.14 -15.22
CA ASP A 185 33.20 0.89 -16.17
C ASP A 185 33.17 2.39 -15.91
N LEU A 186 33.20 2.81 -14.63
CA LEU A 186 33.40 4.21 -14.26
C LEU A 186 34.68 4.74 -14.92
N ASN A 187 35.81 4.07 -14.66
CA ASN A 187 37.12 4.52 -15.16
C ASN A 187 37.24 4.44 -16.68
N GLY A 188 36.58 3.45 -17.31
CA GLY A 188 36.67 3.24 -18.75
C GLY A 188 35.74 4.11 -19.58
N ASN A 189 34.57 4.50 -19.06
CA ASN A 189 33.51 5.08 -19.89
C ASN A 189 32.84 6.35 -19.31
N VAL A 190 33.10 6.69 -18.05
CA VAL A 190 32.38 7.78 -17.35
C VAL A 190 33.33 8.92 -16.96
N MET A 191 34.54 8.61 -16.49
CA MET A 191 35.48 9.64 -15.99
C MET A 191 35.88 10.66 -17.05
N GLU A 192 36.10 10.24 -18.30
CA GLU A 192 36.43 11.14 -19.41
C GLU A 192 35.28 12.13 -19.68
N LYS A 193 34.04 11.65 -19.69
CA LYS A 193 32.84 12.48 -19.87
C LYS A 193 32.68 13.52 -18.77
N LEU A 194 32.98 13.13 -17.53
CA LEU A 194 32.96 14.03 -16.39
C LEU A 194 34.07 15.09 -16.49
N ALA A 195 35.25 14.71 -16.98
CA ALA A 195 36.35 15.64 -17.21
C ALA A 195 36.00 16.66 -18.30
N GLU A 196 35.45 16.23 -19.44
CA GLU A 196 34.98 17.13 -20.50
C GLU A 196 33.93 18.13 -19.99
N MET A 197 33.00 17.66 -19.14
CA MET A 197 32.00 18.52 -18.52
C MET A 197 32.60 19.51 -17.51
N GLU A 198 33.60 19.09 -16.76
CA GLU A 198 34.34 19.90 -15.78
C GLU A 198 35.22 20.95 -16.49
N ASP A 199 35.77 20.64 -17.66
CA ASP A 199 36.50 21.61 -18.49
C ASP A 199 35.58 22.71 -19.03
N ILE A 200 34.35 22.36 -19.44
CA ILE A 200 33.32 23.34 -19.86
C ILE A 200 32.82 24.17 -18.68
N TYR A 201 32.61 23.53 -17.52
CA TYR A 201 32.08 24.17 -16.32
C TYR A 201 32.90 23.83 -15.07
N SER A 202 34.02 24.53 -14.91
CA SER A 202 35.05 24.29 -13.88
C SER A 202 34.64 24.66 -12.45
N ALA A 203 33.46 25.25 -12.26
CA ALA A 203 32.96 25.60 -10.94
C ALA A 203 32.58 24.37 -10.09
N ILE A 204 32.46 23.19 -10.69
CA ILE A 204 32.06 21.96 -10.00
C ILE A 204 33.07 20.83 -10.29
N PRO A 205 33.74 20.27 -9.26
CA PRO A 205 34.69 19.17 -9.43
C PRO A 205 33.94 17.84 -9.63
N MET A 206 33.47 17.58 -10.86
CA MET A 206 32.56 16.47 -11.16
C MET A 206 33.24 15.11 -11.06
N THR A 207 34.50 15.01 -11.49
CA THR A 207 35.30 13.78 -11.44
C THR A 207 35.55 13.31 -10.00
N GLU A 208 35.96 14.24 -9.12
CA GLU A 208 36.14 14.00 -7.70
C GLU A 208 34.80 13.67 -7.02
N GLY A 209 33.75 14.44 -7.34
CA GLY A 209 32.40 14.24 -6.84
C GLY A 209 31.87 12.82 -7.10
N MET A 210 32.02 12.33 -8.33
CA MET A 210 31.60 10.97 -8.71
C MET A 210 32.42 9.89 -7.96
N SER A 211 33.72 10.08 -7.83
CA SER A 211 34.60 9.15 -7.12
C SER A 211 34.22 9.02 -5.64
N ASN A 212 33.91 10.16 -5.00
CA ASN A 212 33.42 10.19 -3.62
C ASN A 212 32.07 9.50 -3.48
N TYR A 213 31.20 9.65 -4.49
CA TYR A 213 29.87 9.04 -4.52
C TYR A 213 29.92 7.52 -4.63
N LEU A 214 30.82 6.97 -5.44
CA LEU A 214 31.04 5.53 -5.52
C LEU A 214 31.62 4.94 -4.21
N GLY A 215 32.29 5.76 -3.41
CA GLY A 215 32.97 5.31 -2.19
C GLY A 215 34.16 4.38 -2.47
N LYS A 216 34.77 3.84 -1.41
CA LYS A 216 35.97 2.98 -1.54
C LYS A 216 35.61 1.50 -1.61
N THR A 217 34.49 1.12 -1.01
CA THR A 217 34.05 -0.27 -0.85
C THR A 217 32.66 -0.53 -1.42
N ALA A 218 32.34 -1.79 -1.66
CA ALA A 218 31.00 -2.21 -2.09
C ALA A 218 29.91 -1.84 -1.08
N ALA A 219 30.24 -1.80 0.22
CA ALA A 219 29.33 -1.40 1.27
C ALA A 219 29.00 0.10 1.19
N ASP A 220 30.01 0.94 0.92
CA ASP A 220 29.83 2.39 0.72
C ASP A 220 28.90 2.63 -0.46
N PHE A 221 29.20 2.02 -1.62
CA PHE A 221 28.37 2.21 -2.80
C PHE A 221 26.95 1.71 -2.59
N LYS A 222 26.72 0.63 -1.83
CA LYS A 222 25.36 0.13 -1.58
C LYS A 222 24.50 1.15 -0.82
N VAL A 223 25.08 1.89 0.12
CA VAL A 223 24.38 2.97 0.83
C VAL A 223 24.02 4.08 -0.15
N THR A 224 24.99 4.50 -0.94
CA THR A 224 24.86 5.59 -1.89
C THR A 224 23.91 5.26 -3.05
N ALA A 225 23.99 4.05 -3.62
CA ALA A 225 23.05 3.50 -4.61
C ALA A 225 21.61 3.49 -4.08
N SER A 226 21.43 3.15 -2.80
CA SER A 226 20.10 3.22 -2.17
C SER A 226 19.59 4.66 -2.01
N GLN A 227 20.47 5.65 -1.99
CA GLN A 227 20.11 7.07 -1.98
C GLN A 227 19.80 7.57 -3.40
N ILE A 228 20.60 7.20 -4.42
CA ILE A 228 20.27 7.48 -5.84
C ILE A 228 18.85 7.00 -6.15
N LEU A 229 18.56 5.75 -5.80
CA LEU A 229 17.26 5.10 -6.02
C LEU A 229 16.15 5.62 -5.08
N LYS A 230 16.44 6.57 -4.20
CA LYS A 230 15.40 7.34 -3.48
C LYS A 230 15.25 8.74 -4.05
N SER A 231 16.29 9.25 -4.68
CA SER A 231 16.34 10.50 -5.44
C SER A 231 15.82 10.35 -6.87
N GLU A 232 15.24 9.21 -7.25
CA GLU A 232 14.61 8.93 -8.56
C GLU A 232 13.57 10.00 -8.93
N SER A 233 12.93 10.60 -7.92
CA SER A 233 11.97 11.70 -8.06
C SER A 233 12.61 13.06 -8.38
N MET A 234 13.94 13.22 -8.31
CA MET A 234 14.61 14.50 -8.57
C MET A 234 14.90 14.74 -10.06
N ILE A 235 15.02 13.68 -10.86
CA ILE A 235 15.03 13.76 -12.33
C ILE A 235 13.80 13.06 -12.94
N PHE A 236 12.80 12.77 -12.13
CA PHE A 236 11.48 12.31 -12.57
C PHE A 236 11.47 11.00 -13.38
N LEU A 237 12.41 10.11 -13.05
CA LEU A 237 12.43 8.72 -13.49
C LEU A 237 11.79 7.83 -12.43
N THR A 238 10.46 7.72 -12.43
CA THR A 238 9.72 6.92 -11.41
C THR A 238 9.66 5.43 -11.73
N ASP A 239 10.62 4.93 -12.51
CA ASP A 239 10.66 3.56 -13.00
C ASP A 239 11.10 2.56 -11.93
N SER A 240 10.65 1.30 -12.05
CA SER A 240 11.08 0.28 -11.09
C SER A 240 12.57 0.00 -11.20
N THR A 241 13.18 -0.46 -10.10
CA THR A 241 14.60 -0.82 -10.07
C THR A 241 14.97 -1.80 -11.20
N GLU A 242 14.09 -2.74 -11.56
CA GLU A 242 14.29 -3.68 -12.68
C GLU A 242 14.33 -2.99 -14.05
N ARG A 243 13.56 -1.92 -14.23
CA ARG A 243 13.55 -1.15 -15.48
C ARG A 243 14.76 -0.22 -15.53
N LEU A 244 15.08 0.48 -14.44
CA LEU A 244 16.30 1.31 -14.34
C LEU A 244 17.59 0.53 -14.63
N ALA A 245 17.67 -0.73 -14.21
CA ALA A 245 18.82 -1.61 -14.52
C ALA A 245 19.06 -1.86 -16.02
N ARG A 246 18.07 -1.52 -16.87
CA ARG A 246 18.09 -1.67 -18.33
C ARG A 246 18.29 -0.35 -19.08
N LEU A 247 18.55 0.75 -18.38
CA LEU A 247 18.94 2.00 -19.01
C LEU A 247 20.13 1.80 -19.96
N ASP A 248 20.10 2.50 -21.08
CA ASP A 248 21.15 2.55 -22.08
C ASP A 248 21.82 3.92 -22.04
N PRO A 249 22.98 4.06 -21.36
CA PRO A 249 23.64 5.35 -21.24
C PRO A 249 23.99 5.99 -22.57
N GLN A 250 24.49 5.19 -23.53
CA GLN A 250 24.89 5.71 -24.83
C GLN A 250 23.67 6.15 -25.63
N ALA A 251 22.64 5.32 -25.75
CA ALA A 251 21.45 5.71 -26.48
C ALA A 251 20.69 6.88 -25.83
N SER A 252 20.75 7.01 -24.50
CA SER A 252 20.21 8.18 -23.78
C SER A 252 20.95 9.46 -24.19
N ALA A 253 22.29 9.40 -24.26
CA ALA A 253 23.14 10.49 -24.71
C ALA A 253 22.88 10.85 -26.18
N ASP A 254 22.77 9.84 -27.06
CA ASP A 254 22.49 10.04 -28.48
C ASP A 254 21.14 10.73 -28.67
N LYS A 255 20.10 10.32 -27.92
CA LYS A 255 18.78 10.99 -27.94
C LYS A 255 18.80 12.40 -27.38
N GLU A 256 19.65 12.71 -26.40
CA GLU A 256 19.83 14.08 -25.91
C GLU A 256 20.48 14.95 -27.01
N ARG A 257 21.53 14.43 -27.65
CA ARG A 257 22.19 15.11 -28.77
C ARG A 257 21.24 15.35 -29.94
N ASP A 258 20.42 14.36 -30.29
CA ASP A 258 19.41 14.50 -31.34
C ASP A 258 18.35 15.54 -30.98
N LEU A 259 17.93 15.61 -29.71
CA LEU A 259 16.99 16.61 -29.21
C LEU A 259 17.55 18.03 -29.38
N LEU A 260 18.81 18.24 -28.96
CA LEU A 260 19.46 19.55 -29.00
C LEU A 260 19.71 20.07 -30.42
N LYS A 261 19.77 19.18 -31.40
CA LYS A 261 19.86 19.52 -32.84
C LYS A 261 18.53 19.87 -33.49
N GLN A 262 17.39 19.63 -32.84
CA GLN A 262 16.09 19.94 -33.45
C GLN A 262 15.92 21.45 -33.58
N PRO A 263 15.35 21.93 -34.70
CA PRO A 263 15.13 23.36 -34.88
C PRO A 263 14.07 23.86 -33.89
N VAL A 264 14.24 25.07 -33.38
CA VAL A 264 13.39 25.68 -32.34
C VAL A 264 11.91 25.67 -32.72
N LYS A 265 11.57 25.83 -34.00
CA LYS A 265 10.19 25.74 -34.50
C LYS A 265 9.49 24.42 -34.13
N SER A 266 10.23 23.33 -33.93
CA SER A 266 9.69 22.04 -33.49
C SER A 266 9.08 22.09 -32.08
N PHE A 267 9.46 23.11 -31.30
CA PHE A 267 9.03 23.34 -29.91
C PHE A 267 8.04 24.51 -29.79
N ILE A 268 7.64 25.10 -30.93
CA ILE A 268 6.64 26.15 -31.03
C ILE A 268 5.39 25.54 -31.67
N ILE A 269 4.39 25.23 -30.85
CA ILE A 269 3.24 24.45 -31.28
C ILE A 269 2.11 25.41 -31.70
N PRO A 270 1.74 25.48 -32.98
CA PRO A 270 0.62 26.33 -33.40
C PRO A 270 -0.72 25.74 -32.91
N GLN A 271 -1.59 26.62 -32.44
CA GLN A 271 -2.94 26.32 -31.99
C GLN A 271 -3.92 27.31 -32.62
N LYS A 272 -5.09 26.83 -33.06
CA LYS A 272 -6.16 27.72 -33.51
C LYS A 272 -6.88 28.32 -32.30
N ASP A 273 -7.06 29.64 -32.30
CA ASP A 273 -7.81 30.32 -31.25
C ASP A 273 -9.27 29.84 -31.29
N SER A 274 -9.79 29.41 -30.13
CA SER A 274 -11.16 28.90 -30.02
C SER A 274 -12.22 30.00 -30.20
N SER A 275 -11.81 31.26 -30.03
CA SER A 275 -12.66 32.45 -30.22
C SER A 275 -12.55 33.06 -31.62
N ASP A 276 -11.49 32.74 -32.38
CA ASP A 276 -11.27 33.17 -33.75
C ASP A 276 -10.43 32.13 -34.52
N PRO A 277 -11.06 31.22 -35.30
CA PRO A 277 -10.36 30.16 -36.02
C PRO A 277 -9.35 30.65 -37.09
N GLU A 278 -9.41 31.91 -37.50
CA GLU A 278 -8.43 32.52 -38.40
C GLU A 278 -7.17 32.96 -37.65
N ARG A 279 -7.28 33.22 -36.34
CA ARG A 279 -6.15 33.58 -35.48
C ARG A 279 -5.37 32.34 -35.03
N THR A 280 -4.08 32.34 -35.32
CA THR A 280 -3.13 31.35 -34.80
C THR A 280 -2.51 31.88 -33.50
N THR A 281 -2.58 31.08 -32.44
CA THR A 281 -1.83 31.26 -31.20
C THR A 281 -0.76 30.17 -31.08
N TYR A 282 0.18 30.33 -30.16
CA TYR A 282 1.27 29.37 -29.98
C TYR A 282 1.32 28.82 -28.55
N ILE A 283 1.72 27.56 -28.43
CA ILE A 283 2.08 26.93 -27.16
C ILE A 283 3.59 26.75 -27.15
N ALA A 284 4.25 27.21 -26.10
CA ALA A 284 5.65 26.87 -25.87
C ALA A 284 5.76 25.44 -25.33
N ASP A 285 6.49 24.58 -26.02
CA ASP A 285 6.84 23.25 -25.51
C ASP A 285 7.73 23.38 -24.26
N GLY A 286 7.60 22.43 -23.33
CA GLY A 286 8.31 22.47 -22.06
C GLY A 286 9.83 22.53 -22.20
N GLN A 287 10.37 22.02 -23.32
CA GLN A 287 11.81 22.03 -23.61
C GLN A 287 12.38 23.45 -23.82
N LEU A 288 11.55 24.44 -24.19
CA LEU A 288 12.00 25.83 -24.35
C LEU A 288 12.31 26.53 -23.01
N SER A 289 11.82 25.97 -21.91
CA SER A 289 12.00 26.50 -20.55
C SER A 289 13.05 25.74 -19.74
N THR A 290 13.63 24.68 -20.29
CA THR A 290 14.52 23.75 -19.58
C THR A 290 15.97 23.86 -20.02
N ILE A 291 16.86 24.03 -19.03
CA ILE A 291 18.31 24.18 -19.22
C ILE A 291 19.10 23.50 -18.10
N ALA A 292 18.45 22.68 -17.25
CA ALA A 292 19.04 22.27 -15.97
C ALA A 292 19.01 20.75 -15.67
N SER A 293 18.72 19.87 -16.65
CA SER A 293 18.67 18.42 -16.41
C SER A 293 18.71 17.64 -17.73
N PRO A 294 19.12 16.35 -17.72
CA PRO A 294 19.02 15.53 -18.92
C PRO A 294 17.55 15.28 -19.22
N ASN A 295 17.17 15.37 -20.49
CA ASN A 295 15.78 15.25 -20.91
C ASN A 295 15.50 13.86 -21.46
N CYS A 296 16.49 13.15 -22.00
CA CYS A 296 16.30 11.90 -22.72
C CYS A 296 16.83 10.69 -21.94
N PHE A 297 15.99 9.65 -21.80
CA PHE A 297 16.40 8.35 -21.28
C PHE A 297 15.90 7.22 -22.18
N VAL A 298 16.76 6.23 -22.43
CA VAL A 298 16.46 5.10 -23.31
C VAL A 298 16.63 3.78 -22.55
N PHE A 299 15.67 2.88 -22.69
CA PHE A 299 15.72 1.53 -22.13
C PHE A 299 16.05 0.49 -23.20
N LYS A 300 17.00 -0.42 -22.93
CA LYS A 300 17.24 -1.57 -23.81
C LYS A 300 16.11 -2.58 -23.71
N ALA A 301 15.72 -3.15 -24.86
CA ALA A 301 14.94 -4.36 -24.93
C ALA A 301 15.59 -5.46 -24.07
N ALA A 302 14.77 -6.26 -23.39
CA ALA A 302 15.27 -7.45 -22.70
C ALA A 302 15.78 -8.43 -23.76
N THR A 303 17.09 -8.63 -23.87
CA THR A 303 17.64 -9.64 -24.78
C THR A 303 17.16 -11.02 -24.33
N PRO A 304 16.47 -11.80 -25.18
CA PRO A 304 16.05 -13.15 -24.82
C PRO A 304 17.22 -14.12 -25.03
N ALA A 305 18.22 -14.12 -24.12
CA ALA A 305 19.05 -15.28 -23.73
C ALA A 305 20.26 -14.86 -22.88
N THR A 306 20.50 -15.64 -21.81
CA THR A 306 21.74 -15.70 -20.99
C THR A 306 22.12 -14.50 -20.11
N MET A 307 21.15 -13.93 -19.39
CA MET A 307 21.38 -13.68 -17.96
C MET A 307 20.74 -14.83 -17.19
N PRO A 308 21.25 -15.23 -16.00
CA PRO A 308 20.51 -16.17 -15.17
C PRO A 308 19.11 -15.61 -15.07
N SER A 309 18.12 -16.36 -15.57
CA SER A 309 16.72 -15.97 -15.45
C SER A 309 16.56 -15.59 -14.00
N ALA A 310 16.42 -14.28 -13.75
CA ALA A 310 16.18 -13.77 -12.42
C ALA A 310 14.75 -14.21 -12.16
N THR A 311 14.59 -15.49 -11.84
CA THR A 311 13.37 -16.04 -11.32
C THR A 311 13.10 -15.19 -10.10
N SER A 312 11.97 -14.49 -10.14
CA SER A 312 11.46 -13.86 -8.95
C SER A 312 11.51 -14.89 -7.82
N HIS A 313 12.02 -14.47 -6.67
CA HIS A 313 11.81 -15.28 -5.51
C HIS A 313 10.35 -15.10 -5.09
N PRO A 314 9.62 -16.18 -4.78
CA PRO A 314 8.27 -16.04 -4.31
C PRO A 314 8.23 -15.19 -3.04
N VAL A 315 7.25 -14.29 -2.96
CA VAL A 315 7.02 -13.53 -1.73
C VAL A 315 6.34 -14.46 -0.73
N THR A 316 7.00 -14.70 0.40
CA THR A 316 6.45 -15.54 1.45
C THR A 316 5.67 -14.69 2.44
N VAL A 317 4.37 -14.91 2.54
CA VAL A 317 3.50 -14.20 3.48
C VAL A 317 3.34 -15.03 4.75
N HIS A 318 3.90 -14.53 5.85
CA HIS A 318 3.82 -15.14 7.16
C HIS A 318 2.66 -14.57 7.97
N TYR A 319 2.00 -15.44 8.74
CA TYR A 319 0.96 -15.05 9.68
C TYR A 319 1.32 -15.54 11.07
N VAL A 320 1.94 -14.69 11.89
CA VAL A 320 2.50 -15.08 13.20
C VAL A 320 1.84 -14.34 14.35
N ASP A 321 1.93 -14.87 15.57
CA ASP A 321 1.57 -14.11 16.78
C ASP A 321 2.72 -13.26 17.33
N ASP A 322 2.45 -12.51 18.40
CA ASP A 322 3.41 -11.65 19.09
C ASP A 322 4.54 -12.43 19.80
N GLN A 323 4.49 -13.76 19.82
CA GLN A 323 5.56 -14.64 20.27
C GLN A 323 6.27 -15.35 19.10
N GLY A 324 5.98 -14.97 17.85
CA GLY A 324 6.57 -15.57 16.65
C GLY A 324 5.96 -16.91 16.24
N LYS A 325 4.87 -17.36 16.85
CA LYS A 325 4.22 -18.63 16.50
C LYS A 325 3.34 -18.48 15.26
N THR A 326 3.54 -19.35 14.27
CA THR A 326 2.71 -19.43 13.05
C THR A 326 1.23 -19.74 13.36
N LEU A 327 0.32 -18.87 12.92
CA LEU A 327 -1.13 -18.93 13.11
C LEU A 327 -1.88 -19.51 11.90
N LYS A 328 -1.32 -19.33 10.70
CA LYS A 328 -1.81 -19.86 9.42
C LYS A 328 -0.62 -20.32 8.58
N PRO A 329 -0.80 -21.34 7.70
CA PRO A 329 0.25 -21.70 6.75
C PRO A 329 0.71 -20.48 5.97
N ASP A 330 2.00 -20.43 5.67
CA ASP A 330 2.56 -19.38 4.85
C ASP A 330 1.90 -19.40 3.47
N LYS A 331 1.68 -18.21 2.91
CA LYS A 331 1.17 -18.08 1.55
C LYS A 331 2.32 -17.66 0.65
N THR A 332 2.59 -18.46 -0.36
CA THR A 332 3.56 -18.15 -1.41
C THR A 332 2.85 -17.37 -2.50
N LEU A 333 3.28 -16.13 -2.75
CA LEU A 333 2.91 -15.41 -3.96
C LEU A 333 4.01 -15.67 -5.00
N THR A 334 3.59 -15.98 -6.23
CA THR A 334 4.48 -16.16 -7.38
C THR A 334 3.99 -15.25 -8.49
N GLY A 335 4.91 -14.59 -9.17
CA GLY A 335 4.69 -13.78 -10.36
C GLY A 335 6.04 -13.56 -11.02
N SER A 336 6.09 -13.07 -12.24
CA SER A 336 7.36 -12.80 -12.92
C SER A 336 8.12 -11.66 -12.23
N LEU A 337 9.43 -11.56 -12.45
CA LEU A 337 10.23 -10.45 -11.95
C LEU A 337 9.63 -9.10 -12.43
N GLY A 338 9.35 -8.19 -11.50
CA GLY A 338 8.73 -6.89 -11.78
C GLY A 338 7.20 -6.88 -11.75
N ASP A 339 6.53 -8.05 -11.72
CA ASP A 339 5.08 -8.12 -11.54
C ASP A 339 4.67 -7.54 -10.19
N SER A 340 3.54 -6.84 -10.16
CA SER A 340 3.02 -6.32 -8.89
C SER A 340 2.43 -7.46 -8.07
N TYR A 341 2.77 -7.53 -6.80
CA TYR A 341 2.07 -8.36 -5.83
C TYR A 341 1.30 -7.49 -4.84
N ASN A 342 0.22 -8.05 -4.33
CA ASN A 342 -0.50 -7.53 -3.19
C ASN A 342 -0.69 -8.67 -2.19
N ALA A 343 -0.03 -8.56 -1.04
CA ALA A 343 -0.27 -9.36 0.13
C ALA A 343 -1.39 -8.69 0.94
N GLU A 344 -2.33 -9.48 1.44
CA GLU A 344 -3.39 -8.98 2.30
C GLU A 344 -3.37 -9.70 3.64
N PRO A 345 -3.63 -8.98 4.74
CA PRO A 345 -3.76 -9.62 6.04
C PRO A 345 -4.98 -10.54 6.04
N LEU A 346 -4.83 -11.70 6.65
CA LEU A 346 -5.95 -12.60 6.89
C LEU A 346 -6.77 -12.12 8.09
N ASN A 347 -8.09 -12.24 7.96
CA ASN A 347 -8.96 -12.15 9.13
C ASN A 347 -8.84 -13.44 9.97
N ILE A 348 -7.84 -13.49 10.85
CA ILE A 348 -7.59 -14.63 11.74
C ILE A 348 -8.51 -14.52 12.96
N ALA A 349 -9.43 -15.47 13.09
CA ALA A 349 -10.41 -15.47 14.17
C ALA A 349 -9.73 -15.44 15.56
N GLY A 350 -10.01 -14.37 16.34
CA GLY A 350 -9.47 -14.19 17.69
C GLY A 350 -8.13 -13.47 17.77
N TYR A 351 -7.65 -12.94 16.65
CA TYR A 351 -6.39 -12.22 16.48
C TYR A 351 -6.66 -10.90 15.75
N LYS A 352 -5.99 -9.83 16.15
CA LYS A 352 -6.05 -8.51 15.50
C LYS A 352 -4.65 -8.24 14.96
N LEU A 353 -4.58 -7.81 13.71
CA LEU A 353 -3.34 -7.36 13.13
C LEU A 353 -2.81 -6.20 13.98
N VAL A 354 -1.58 -6.33 14.48
CA VAL A 354 -0.94 -5.27 15.27
C VAL A 354 0.24 -4.65 14.58
N LYS A 355 0.89 -5.41 13.70
CA LYS A 355 2.06 -4.95 12.98
C LYS A 355 2.15 -5.70 11.67
N THR A 356 2.40 -4.97 10.61
CA THR A 356 2.89 -5.52 9.35
C THR A 356 4.39 -5.23 9.28
N THR A 357 5.16 -6.23 8.86
CA THR A 357 6.61 -6.09 8.62
C THR A 357 6.91 -6.58 7.21
N GLY A 358 7.56 -5.74 6.40
CA GLY A 358 7.66 -5.93 4.95
C GLY A 358 6.59 -5.15 4.19
N ASP A 359 6.69 -5.09 2.87
CA ASP A 359 5.83 -4.29 2.01
C ASP A 359 4.58 -5.08 1.59
N GLU A 360 3.37 -4.59 1.92
CA GLU A 360 2.12 -5.29 1.58
C GLU A 360 1.85 -5.30 0.07
N SER A 361 2.28 -4.26 -0.63
CA SER A 361 2.25 -4.17 -2.07
C SER A 361 3.64 -3.81 -2.58
N GLY A 362 4.07 -4.44 -3.65
CA GLY A 362 5.37 -4.18 -4.24
C GLY A 362 5.51 -4.96 -5.53
N LYS A 363 6.74 -5.04 -6.05
CA LYS A 363 7.07 -5.86 -7.21
C LYS A 363 7.83 -7.11 -6.78
N PHE A 364 7.60 -8.21 -7.47
CA PHE A 364 8.41 -9.42 -7.31
C PHE A 364 9.85 -9.12 -7.73
N THR A 365 10.80 -9.36 -6.83
CA THR A 365 12.24 -9.12 -7.07
C THR A 365 13.01 -10.43 -7.13
N SER A 366 14.28 -10.35 -7.54
CA SER A 366 15.21 -11.48 -7.52
C SER A 366 15.67 -11.85 -6.09
N ALA A 367 15.37 -11.03 -5.09
CA ALA A 367 15.67 -11.30 -3.69
C ALA A 367 14.47 -11.93 -2.96
N LYS A 368 14.73 -12.76 -1.96
CA LYS A 368 13.66 -13.32 -1.11
C LYS A 368 12.93 -12.20 -0.38
N GLN A 369 11.64 -12.05 -0.68
CA GLN A 369 10.76 -11.10 -0.03
C GLN A 369 9.83 -11.83 0.95
N ALA A 370 9.53 -11.18 2.06
CA ALA A 370 8.58 -11.71 3.02
C ALA A 370 7.70 -10.59 3.58
N VAL A 371 6.40 -10.88 3.67
CA VAL A 371 5.42 -10.01 4.35
C VAL A 371 4.99 -10.75 5.59
N THR A 372 5.38 -10.23 6.76
CA THR A 372 4.97 -10.80 8.03
C THR A 372 3.85 -9.99 8.64
N TYR A 373 2.66 -10.57 8.65
CA TYR A 373 1.56 -10.09 9.44
C TYR A 373 1.69 -10.63 10.86
N THR A 374 2.09 -9.76 11.79
CA THR A 374 2.10 -10.07 13.22
C THR A 374 0.73 -9.72 13.80
N TYR A 375 0.07 -10.75 14.31
CA TYR A 375 -1.20 -10.60 14.98
C TYR A 375 -1.03 -10.71 16.47
N ARG A 376 -1.51 -9.72 17.20
CA ARG A 376 -1.72 -9.93 18.61
C ARG A 376 -2.99 -10.74 18.72
N LYS A 377 -2.94 -11.82 19.49
CA LYS A 377 -4.18 -12.43 19.96
C LYS A 377 -5.03 -11.32 20.51
N VAL A 378 -6.23 -11.12 19.99
CA VAL A 378 -7.15 -10.16 20.59
C VAL A 378 -7.22 -10.60 22.04
N ALA A 379 -6.62 -9.82 22.92
CA ALA A 379 -6.51 -10.11 24.32
C ALA A 379 -7.88 -9.82 24.92
N ALA A 380 -8.90 -10.54 24.44
CA ALA A 380 -10.31 -10.16 24.39
C ALA A 380 -10.40 -8.68 24.71
N ASP A 381 -10.00 -7.86 23.73
CA ASP A 381 -9.95 -6.42 23.93
C ASP A 381 -11.29 -6.08 24.53
N VAL A 382 -11.16 -5.54 25.73
CA VAL A 382 -12.12 -5.63 26.81
C VAL A 382 -13.49 -5.45 26.21
N ALA A 383 -14.35 -6.46 26.34
CA ALA A 383 -15.76 -6.35 26.08
C ALA A 383 -16.22 -4.98 26.58
N VAL A 384 -16.47 -4.05 25.65
CA VAL A 384 -16.71 -2.63 25.93
C VAL A 384 -17.75 -2.56 27.04
N LYS A 385 -17.61 -1.62 27.99
CA LYS A 385 -18.64 -1.37 29.01
C LYS A 385 -20.01 -1.39 28.33
N ASN A 386 -20.89 -2.27 28.80
CA ASN A 386 -22.23 -2.60 28.28
C ASN A 386 -22.34 -3.69 27.18
N SER A 387 -21.28 -4.39 26.79
CA SER A 387 -21.38 -5.55 25.87
C SER A 387 -21.83 -6.85 26.58
N VAL A 388 -22.19 -7.88 25.82
CA VAL A 388 -22.54 -9.22 26.37
C VAL A 388 -21.55 -10.26 25.89
N VAL A 389 -21.00 -11.03 26.82
CA VAL A 389 -20.09 -12.15 26.55
C VAL A 389 -20.72 -13.48 26.96
N TYR A 390 -20.18 -14.58 26.44
CA TYR A 390 -20.57 -15.94 26.80
C TYR A 390 -19.33 -16.79 27.07
N ALA A 391 -19.41 -17.71 28.02
CA ALA A 391 -18.26 -18.54 28.40
C ALA A 391 -18.03 -19.68 27.41
N THR A 392 -16.81 -19.82 26.93
CA THR A 392 -16.38 -20.90 26.03
C THR A 392 -15.79 -22.10 26.79
N LYS A 393 -15.41 -21.90 28.06
CA LYS A 393 -14.87 -22.88 28.99
C LYS A 393 -15.61 -22.86 30.33
N LYS A 394 -15.28 -23.80 31.23
CA LYS A 394 -15.67 -23.73 32.65
C LYS A 394 -15.13 -22.42 33.24
N ILE A 395 -15.96 -21.67 33.96
CA ILE A 395 -15.60 -20.34 34.46
C ILE A 395 -16.23 -20.07 35.82
N GLY A 396 -15.52 -19.38 36.71
CA GLY A 396 -16.03 -18.92 38.00
C GLY A 396 -16.49 -17.46 37.96
N LEU A 397 -17.53 -17.14 38.73
CA LEU A 397 -17.94 -15.77 39.07
C LEU A 397 -17.49 -15.46 40.49
N TYR A 398 -16.77 -14.36 40.67
CA TYR A 398 -16.13 -14.00 41.93
C TYR A 398 -16.69 -12.70 42.52
N ARG A 399 -16.58 -12.51 43.83
CA ARG A 399 -16.93 -11.24 44.52
C ARG A 399 -15.85 -10.17 44.41
N SER A 400 -14.61 -10.55 44.12
CA SER A 400 -13.45 -9.66 44.00
C SER A 400 -12.72 -9.89 42.66
N PRO A 401 -12.04 -8.88 42.10
CA PRO A 401 -11.18 -9.06 40.91
C PRO A 401 -9.96 -9.96 41.19
N THR A 402 -9.54 -10.09 42.45
CA THR A 402 -8.52 -11.04 42.87
C THR A 402 -9.17 -12.38 43.19
N PHE A 403 -8.97 -13.37 42.31
CA PHE A 403 -9.67 -14.65 42.38
C PHE A 403 -9.08 -15.56 43.47
N SER A 404 -9.96 -16.11 44.31
CA SER A 404 -9.63 -17.08 45.34
C SER A 404 -10.83 -18.01 45.59
N LYS A 405 -10.61 -19.15 46.26
CA LYS A 405 -11.71 -20.04 46.68
C LYS A 405 -12.72 -19.28 47.57
N LYS A 406 -12.24 -18.46 48.51
CA LYS A 406 -13.07 -17.61 49.37
C LYS A 406 -13.87 -16.59 48.55
N ALA A 407 -13.32 -16.07 47.45
CA ALA A 407 -13.99 -15.08 46.61
C ALA A 407 -15.00 -15.69 45.61
N LEU A 408 -15.02 -17.02 45.43
CA LEU A 408 -15.85 -17.69 44.43
C LEU A 408 -17.33 -17.68 44.84
N LYS A 409 -18.19 -17.06 44.02
CA LYS A 409 -19.65 -17.08 44.20
C LYS A 409 -20.28 -18.33 43.59
N THR A 410 -19.90 -18.66 42.35
CA THR A 410 -20.42 -19.84 41.66
C THR A 410 -19.52 -20.27 40.51
N MET A 411 -19.57 -21.57 40.18
CA MET A 411 -18.88 -22.15 39.03
C MET A 411 -19.88 -22.54 37.93
N TYR A 412 -19.59 -22.11 36.71
CA TYR A 412 -20.32 -22.49 35.52
C TYR A 412 -19.57 -23.59 34.77
N ALA A 413 -20.30 -24.64 34.38
CA ALA A 413 -19.78 -25.72 33.58
C ALA A 413 -19.48 -25.27 32.14
N LYS A 414 -18.61 -26.01 31.46
CA LYS A 414 -18.45 -25.92 30.00
C LYS A 414 -19.73 -26.42 29.34
N LYS A 415 -20.28 -25.63 28.42
CA LYS A 415 -21.52 -25.94 27.70
C LYS A 415 -21.32 -25.86 26.19
N SER A 416 -22.13 -26.62 25.47
CA SER A 416 -22.29 -26.51 24.03
C SER A 416 -22.83 -25.13 23.67
N ARG A 417 -22.50 -24.66 22.47
CA ARG A 417 -22.68 -23.25 22.05
C ARG A 417 -24.05 -22.66 22.41
N MET A 418 -25.13 -23.41 22.17
CA MET A 418 -26.51 -22.97 22.41
C MET A 418 -26.84 -22.70 23.88
N ASN A 419 -26.15 -23.37 24.81
CA ASN A 419 -26.45 -23.33 26.24
C ASN A 419 -25.35 -22.64 27.07
N ARG A 420 -24.38 -21.99 26.42
CA ARG A 420 -23.29 -21.31 27.13
C ARG A 420 -23.80 -20.21 28.07
N PRO A 421 -23.22 -20.09 29.27
CA PRO A 421 -23.60 -19.05 30.21
C PRO A 421 -23.19 -17.68 29.65
N THR A 422 -24.04 -16.68 29.84
CA THR A 422 -23.90 -15.32 29.33
C THR A 422 -23.78 -14.30 30.45
N PHE A 423 -23.00 -13.25 30.22
CA PHE A 423 -22.70 -12.21 31.19
C PHE A 423 -22.73 -10.84 30.50
N LYS A 424 -23.44 -9.86 31.07
CA LYS A 424 -23.36 -8.45 30.64
C LYS A 424 -22.14 -7.82 31.29
N VAL A 425 -21.21 -7.30 30.50
CA VAL A 425 -20.03 -6.59 31.00
C VAL A 425 -20.45 -5.18 31.38
N ILE A 426 -20.26 -4.82 32.64
CA ILE A 426 -20.65 -3.52 33.21
C ILE A 426 -19.44 -2.67 33.63
N GLY A 427 -18.23 -3.23 33.51
CA GLY A 427 -16.97 -2.53 33.73
C GLY A 427 -15.77 -3.47 33.71
N THR A 428 -14.61 -2.93 34.05
CA THR A 428 -13.35 -3.67 34.19
C THR A 428 -12.76 -3.48 35.56
N ALA A 429 -11.92 -4.42 35.96
CA ALA A 429 -11.06 -4.30 37.13
C ALA A 429 -9.75 -5.05 36.88
N THR A 430 -8.75 -4.76 37.72
CA THR A 430 -7.45 -5.43 37.68
C THR A 430 -7.28 -6.19 39.00
N SER A 431 -6.80 -7.44 38.94
CA SER A 431 -6.44 -8.19 40.15
C SER A 431 -5.20 -7.59 40.84
N LYS A 432 -4.91 -8.00 42.07
CA LYS A 432 -3.67 -7.59 42.79
C LYS A 432 -2.39 -7.75 41.97
N ASN A 433 -2.32 -8.77 41.10
CA ASN A 433 -1.14 -9.08 40.28
C ASN A 433 -1.25 -8.52 38.84
N GLY A 434 -1.98 -7.42 38.62
CA GLY A 434 -2.05 -6.77 37.30
C GLY A 434 -2.96 -7.44 36.25
N VAL A 435 -3.59 -8.58 36.54
CA VAL A 435 -4.42 -9.29 35.55
C VAL A 435 -5.80 -8.66 35.38
N LYS A 436 -6.17 -8.31 34.15
CA LYS A 436 -7.50 -7.75 33.80
C LYS A 436 -8.65 -8.74 34.08
N ARG A 437 -9.80 -8.18 34.50
CA ARG A 437 -11.06 -8.85 34.83
C ARG A 437 -12.25 -8.07 34.30
N TYR A 438 -13.31 -8.78 33.93
CA TYR A 438 -14.60 -8.16 33.66
C TYR A 438 -15.41 -8.07 34.95
N LYS A 439 -15.92 -6.87 35.26
CA LYS A 439 -17.05 -6.70 36.17
C LYS A 439 -18.33 -6.97 35.37
N VAL A 440 -19.15 -7.92 35.81
CA VAL A 440 -20.30 -8.41 35.05
C VAL A 440 -21.57 -8.49 35.87
N LYS A 441 -22.71 -8.44 35.18
CA LYS A 441 -24.02 -8.90 35.64
C LYS A 441 -24.30 -10.27 35.02
N ASP A 442 -24.56 -11.28 35.85
CA ASP A 442 -24.94 -12.62 35.42
C ASP A 442 -26.30 -12.60 34.70
N LEU A 443 -26.37 -13.18 33.49
CA LEU A 443 -27.62 -13.28 32.71
C LEU A 443 -28.22 -14.69 32.70
N ASN A 444 -27.73 -15.58 33.58
CA ASN A 444 -28.11 -16.99 33.63
C ASN A 444 -29.10 -17.33 34.75
N GLY A 445 -29.56 -16.33 35.50
CA GLY A 445 -30.41 -16.50 36.69
C GLY A 445 -30.70 -15.16 37.38
N LYS A 446 -30.46 -15.09 38.70
CA LYS A 446 -30.84 -13.97 39.60
C LYS A 446 -30.22 -12.59 39.28
N GLY A 447 -29.38 -12.45 38.27
CA GLY A 447 -28.80 -11.14 37.93
C GLY A 447 -27.62 -10.71 38.79
N THR A 448 -26.98 -11.63 39.53
CA THR A 448 -25.91 -11.33 40.47
C THR A 448 -24.71 -10.66 39.80
N THR A 449 -24.18 -9.60 40.40
CA THR A 449 -22.94 -8.95 39.93
C THR A 449 -21.69 -9.61 40.48
N GLY A 450 -20.58 -9.54 39.75
CA GLY A 450 -19.30 -10.05 40.19
C GLY A 450 -18.21 -9.90 39.13
N TYR A 451 -17.14 -10.67 39.27
CA TYR A 451 -15.99 -10.62 38.40
C TYR A 451 -15.77 -11.98 37.71
N ILE A 452 -15.48 -11.94 36.41
CA ILE A 452 -15.06 -13.12 35.62
C ILE A 452 -13.75 -12.81 34.91
N THR A 453 -13.03 -13.85 34.48
CA THR A 453 -11.78 -13.66 33.73
C THR A 453 -12.06 -12.89 32.43
N ALA A 454 -11.19 -11.93 32.11
CA ALA A 454 -11.21 -11.24 30.83
C ALA A 454 -10.46 -11.99 29.73
N ASN A 455 -9.94 -13.19 30.00
CA ASN A 455 -9.14 -13.96 29.05
C ASN A 455 -10.00 -14.47 27.86
N ALA A 456 -9.60 -14.14 26.64
CA ALA A 456 -10.28 -14.54 25.38
C ALA A 456 -10.45 -16.05 25.20
N GLY A 457 -9.60 -16.86 25.83
CA GLY A 457 -9.73 -18.31 25.82
C GLY A 457 -10.92 -18.82 26.64
N TYR A 458 -11.49 -18.01 27.52
CA TYR A 458 -12.59 -18.38 28.43
C TYR A 458 -13.91 -17.69 28.09
N VAL A 459 -13.86 -16.52 27.46
CA VAL A 459 -15.03 -15.70 27.13
C VAL A 459 -14.90 -15.13 25.72
N ALA A 460 -16.04 -14.98 25.05
CA ALA A 460 -16.11 -14.35 23.73
C ALA A 460 -17.35 -13.44 23.64
N PRO A 461 -17.40 -12.47 22.71
CA PRO A 461 -18.60 -11.65 22.49
C PRO A 461 -19.77 -12.49 22.01
N LEU A 462 -20.95 -12.28 22.59
CA LEU A 462 -22.19 -13.00 22.26
C LEU A 462 -22.71 -12.69 20.86
N TYR A 463 -22.48 -11.47 20.36
CA TYR A 463 -22.94 -11.02 19.06
C TYR A 463 -21.80 -11.05 18.03
N TYR A 464 -22.14 -11.22 16.74
CA TYR A 464 -21.18 -11.01 15.65
C TYR A 464 -20.80 -9.53 15.54
N ALA A 465 -19.51 -9.26 15.34
CA ALA A 465 -19.00 -7.91 15.02
C ALA A 465 -18.71 -7.81 13.51
N ASN A 466 -17.99 -8.81 12.98
CA ASN A 466 -17.76 -8.96 11.55
C ASN A 466 -18.97 -9.56 10.84
N GLN A 467 -19.21 -9.15 9.60
CA GLN A 467 -20.31 -9.63 8.77
C GLN A 467 -20.02 -11.04 8.21
N PRO A 468 -20.77 -12.09 8.62
CA PRO A 468 -20.75 -13.36 7.89
C PRO A 468 -21.53 -13.21 6.58
N THR A 469 -21.12 -13.87 5.49
CA THR A 469 -21.87 -13.89 4.21
C THR A 469 -23.13 -14.77 4.30
N LYS A 470 -23.07 -15.83 5.10
CA LYS A 470 -24.19 -16.76 5.37
C LYS A 470 -24.18 -17.16 6.84
N VAL A 471 -25.35 -17.45 7.40
CA VAL A 471 -25.51 -18.03 8.74
C VAL A 471 -26.49 -19.20 8.73
N THR A 472 -26.24 -20.23 9.52
CA THR A 472 -27.21 -21.29 9.81
C THR A 472 -27.92 -21.02 11.12
N VAL A 473 -29.25 -21.17 11.12
CA VAL A 473 -30.07 -21.14 12.34
C VAL A 473 -29.79 -22.38 13.18
N ILE A 474 -29.33 -22.20 14.41
CA ILE A 474 -29.04 -23.31 15.33
C ILE A 474 -30.03 -23.38 16.49
N ASN A 475 -30.78 -22.32 16.79
CA ASN A 475 -31.76 -22.36 17.88
C ASN A 475 -32.82 -23.48 17.69
N PRO A 476 -33.05 -24.38 18.66
CA PRO A 476 -34.07 -25.43 18.53
C PRO A 476 -35.49 -24.92 18.33
N LYS A 477 -35.77 -23.68 18.77
CA LYS A 477 -37.06 -22.99 18.56
C LYS A 477 -37.11 -22.21 17.23
N GLY A 478 -36.08 -22.29 16.41
CA GLY A 478 -35.92 -21.48 15.21
C GLY A 478 -35.59 -20.00 15.50
N LEU A 479 -35.70 -19.16 14.48
CA LEU A 479 -35.33 -17.75 14.54
C LEU A 479 -36.33 -16.90 13.77
N ASN A 480 -36.95 -15.93 14.46
CA ASN A 480 -37.83 -14.96 13.81
C ASN A 480 -37.02 -13.93 13.01
N ALA A 481 -37.62 -13.47 11.91
CA ALA A 481 -37.15 -12.35 11.10
C ALA A 481 -38.19 -11.22 11.10
N TYR A 482 -37.70 -10.00 11.04
CA TYR A 482 -38.46 -8.78 11.34
C TYR A 482 -38.26 -7.75 10.24
N SER A 483 -39.20 -6.83 10.07
CA SER A 483 -39.04 -5.74 9.09
C SER A 483 -38.14 -4.62 9.59
N LYS A 484 -37.99 -4.45 10.91
CA LYS A 484 -37.22 -3.36 11.52
C LYS A 484 -35.97 -3.87 12.27
N LYS A 485 -34.91 -3.04 12.31
CA LYS A 485 -33.62 -3.35 12.98
C LYS A 485 -33.75 -3.58 14.49
N ASN A 486 -34.73 -2.97 15.15
CA ASN A 486 -35.04 -3.20 16.56
C ASN A 486 -35.75 -4.54 16.82
N LEU A 487 -35.97 -5.37 15.79
CA LEU A 487 -36.67 -6.65 15.84
C LEU A 487 -38.16 -6.53 16.21
N THR A 488 -38.82 -5.48 15.73
CA THR A 488 -40.28 -5.35 15.78
C THR A 488 -40.91 -5.68 14.43
N HIS A 489 -42.23 -5.92 14.40
CA HIS A 489 -43.00 -6.35 13.23
C HIS A 489 -42.42 -7.66 12.63
N LYS A 490 -42.71 -8.77 13.29
CA LYS A 490 -42.34 -10.11 12.81
C LYS A 490 -42.91 -10.33 11.39
N ARG A 491 -42.07 -10.85 10.49
CA ARG A 491 -42.43 -11.14 9.10
C ARG A 491 -42.27 -12.60 8.71
N SER A 492 -41.31 -13.31 9.29
CA SER A 492 -41.05 -14.70 8.94
C SER A 492 -40.44 -15.45 10.12
N HIS A 493 -40.48 -16.78 10.07
CA HIS A 493 -39.80 -17.65 11.03
C HIS A 493 -38.94 -18.67 10.27
N TYR A 494 -37.71 -18.85 10.74
CA TYR A 494 -36.76 -19.79 10.18
C TYR A 494 -36.56 -20.97 11.12
N GLN A 495 -36.71 -22.18 10.61
CA GLN A 495 -36.48 -23.44 11.33
C GLN A 495 -35.00 -23.68 11.58
N GLN A 496 -34.72 -24.50 12.59
CA GLN A 496 -33.36 -24.97 12.88
C GLN A 496 -32.76 -25.68 11.65
N GLY A 497 -31.52 -25.32 11.29
CA GLY A 497 -30.80 -25.85 10.13
C GLY A 497 -30.92 -25.01 8.85
N GLN A 498 -31.84 -24.04 8.77
CA GLN A 498 -31.95 -23.17 7.58
C GLN A 498 -30.73 -22.25 7.45
N VAL A 499 -30.25 -22.09 6.21
CA VAL A 499 -29.12 -21.22 5.86
C VAL A 499 -29.68 -19.90 5.32
N LEU A 500 -29.27 -18.79 5.93
CA LEU A 500 -29.70 -17.44 5.60
C LEU A 500 -28.54 -16.67 4.98
N ARG A 501 -28.78 -16.02 3.84
CA ARG A 501 -27.81 -15.10 3.21
C ARG A 501 -27.89 -13.73 3.87
N VAL A 502 -26.73 -13.19 4.25
CA VAL A 502 -26.62 -11.93 4.99
C VAL A 502 -26.08 -10.86 4.06
N LYS A 503 -26.81 -9.75 3.96
CA LYS A 503 -26.45 -8.56 3.17
C LYS A 503 -25.56 -7.61 3.94
N LYS A 504 -25.89 -7.33 5.21
CA LYS A 504 -25.08 -6.50 6.10
C LYS A 504 -25.31 -6.79 7.57
N ILE A 505 -24.36 -6.37 8.41
CA ILE A 505 -24.54 -6.32 9.86
C ILE A 505 -24.88 -4.88 10.29
N VAL A 506 -25.80 -4.74 11.25
CA VAL A 506 -26.26 -3.44 11.75
C VAL A 506 -26.17 -3.42 13.26
N ASN A 507 -25.64 -2.32 13.81
CA ASN A 507 -25.59 -2.09 15.24
C ASN A 507 -26.96 -1.64 15.77
N HIS A 508 -27.34 -2.14 16.95
CA HIS A 508 -28.55 -1.72 17.65
C HIS A 508 -28.30 -1.79 19.16
N ASN A 509 -27.95 -0.65 19.75
CA ASN A 509 -27.51 -0.53 21.13
C ASN A 509 -26.36 -1.53 21.41
N LEU A 510 -26.54 -2.39 22.41
CA LEU A 510 -25.55 -3.35 22.91
C LEU A 510 -25.47 -4.65 22.09
N THR A 511 -26.15 -4.69 20.95
CA THR A 511 -26.42 -5.92 20.19
C THR A 511 -26.30 -5.63 18.71
N THR A 512 -26.08 -6.67 17.91
CA THR A 512 -26.06 -6.54 16.45
C THR A 512 -27.18 -7.34 15.80
N ARG A 513 -27.48 -6.97 14.55
CA ARG A 513 -28.53 -7.53 13.71
C ARG A 513 -27.92 -7.92 12.38
N LEU A 514 -28.38 -9.03 11.82
CA LEU A 514 -28.05 -9.40 10.45
C LEU A 514 -29.22 -8.96 9.59
N GLN A 515 -28.99 -8.03 8.67
CA GLN A 515 -29.93 -7.79 7.59
C GLN A 515 -29.70 -8.87 6.52
N LEU A 516 -30.74 -9.62 6.22
CA LEU A 516 -30.73 -10.66 5.21
C LEU A 516 -30.83 -10.05 3.81
N SER A 517 -30.50 -10.83 2.78
CA SER A 517 -30.59 -10.38 1.37
C SER A 517 -31.99 -9.91 0.97
N ASN A 518 -33.04 -10.43 1.62
CA ASN A 518 -34.43 -10.01 1.42
C ASN A 518 -34.84 -8.79 2.28
N GLY A 519 -33.88 -8.05 2.83
CA GLY A 519 -34.11 -6.83 3.61
C GLY A 519 -34.55 -7.04 5.07
N LYS A 520 -34.98 -8.25 5.46
CA LYS A 520 -35.44 -8.57 6.83
C LYS A 520 -34.28 -8.64 7.82
N TYR A 521 -34.56 -8.40 9.09
CA TYR A 521 -33.58 -8.43 10.19
C TYR A 521 -33.73 -9.67 11.07
N VAL A 522 -32.62 -10.31 11.41
CA VAL A 522 -32.54 -11.36 12.44
C VAL A 522 -31.49 -11.01 13.50
N SER A 523 -31.59 -11.63 14.68
CA SER A 523 -30.60 -11.45 15.73
C SER A 523 -29.23 -12.02 15.31
N ALA A 524 -28.16 -11.27 15.54
CA ALA A 524 -26.78 -11.74 15.33
C ALA A 524 -26.21 -12.51 16.55
N ASN A 525 -27.08 -12.96 17.46
CA ASN A 525 -26.68 -13.70 18.66
C ASN A 525 -26.10 -15.08 18.28
N LYS A 526 -24.84 -15.31 18.65
CA LYS A 526 -24.08 -16.54 18.35
C LYS A 526 -24.67 -17.80 18.99
N LYS A 527 -25.54 -17.70 19.99
CA LYS A 527 -26.28 -18.85 20.55
C LYS A 527 -27.48 -19.25 19.67
N LEU A 528 -27.96 -18.36 18.80
CA LEU A 528 -29.10 -18.58 17.91
C LEU A 528 -28.68 -18.92 16.47
N VAL A 529 -27.53 -18.40 16.03
CA VAL A 529 -26.98 -18.61 14.68
C VAL A 529 -25.48 -18.95 14.71
N ILE A 530 -25.02 -19.65 13.68
CA ILE A 530 -23.61 -19.93 13.41
C ILE A 530 -23.23 -19.47 12.00
N ALA A 531 -22.06 -18.86 11.85
CA ALA A 531 -21.55 -18.41 10.56
C ALA A 531 -21.24 -19.59 9.64
N GLY A 532 -21.52 -19.41 8.34
CA GLY A 532 -21.36 -20.44 7.32
C GLY A 532 -22.52 -21.43 7.27
N LYS A 533 -22.33 -22.50 6.48
CA LYS A 533 -23.26 -23.63 6.38
C LYS A 533 -22.92 -24.65 7.45
N TYR A 534 -23.84 -24.87 8.39
CA TYR A 534 -23.74 -25.94 9.38
C TYR A 534 -24.71 -27.06 9.01
N THR A 535 -24.18 -28.22 8.63
CA THR A 535 -25.00 -29.35 8.20
C THR A 535 -25.14 -30.34 9.35
N MET A 536 -26.37 -30.58 9.77
CA MET A 536 -26.68 -31.65 10.72
C MET A 536 -27.06 -32.93 9.97
N PRO A 537 -26.89 -34.10 10.61
CA PRO A 537 -27.35 -35.37 10.04
C PRO A 537 -28.85 -35.32 9.76
N LYS A 538 -29.30 -35.86 8.62
CA LYS A 538 -30.74 -36.02 8.34
C LYS A 538 -31.27 -37.33 8.92
N HIS A 539 -30.39 -38.30 9.12
CA HIS A 539 -30.73 -39.61 9.65
C HIS A 539 -29.74 -40.04 10.72
N VAL A 540 -30.20 -40.98 11.55
CA VAL A 540 -29.38 -41.60 12.57
C VAL A 540 -29.74 -43.07 12.70
N ARG A 541 -28.75 -43.95 12.64
CA ARG A 541 -28.89 -45.40 12.82
C ARG A 541 -28.54 -45.80 14.25
N ALA A 542 -29.38 -46.58 14.91
CA ALA A 542 -29.08 -47.14 16.22
C ALA A 542 -27.97 -48.20 16.13
N LYS A 543 -26.90 -48.07 16.92
CA LYS A 543 -25.81 -49.08 17.02
C LYS A 543 -26.11 -50.16 18.05
N THR A 544 -26.96 -49.83 19.01
CA THR A 544 -27.47 -50.69 20.09
C THR A 544 -28.98 -50.50 20.20
N GLY A 545 -29.64 -51.22 21.11
CA GLY A 545 -30.97 -50.79 21.56
C GLY A 545 -30.91 -49.36 22.13
N ILE A 546 -31.85 -48.50 21.75
CA ILE A 546 -31.94 -47.12 22.22
C ILE A 546 -33.39 -46.74 22.55
N ASN A 547 -33.56 -45.77 23.46
CA ASN A 547 -34.87 -45.25 23.84
C ASN A 547 -35.10 -43.84 23.28
N ARG A 548 -36.36 -43.54 22.95
CA ARG A 548 -36.90 -42.19 22.72
C ARG A 548 -37.55 -41.67 23.98
N TYR A 549 -37.42 -40.37 24.18
CA TYR A 549 -37.85 -39.65 25.36
C TYR A 549 -38.59 -38.37 24.99
N GLY A 550 -39.48 -37.89 25.84
CA GLY A 550 -40.22 -36.65 25.62
C GLY A 550 -39.35 -35.40 25.64
N THR A 551 -38.20 -35.41 26.35
CA THR A 551 -37.38 -34.21 26.56
C THR A 551 -35.90 -34.42 26.16
N ALA A 552 -35.19 -33.31 25.92
CA ALA A 552 -33.74 -33.34 25.68
C ALA A 552 -32.91 -33.79 26.91
N ASN A 553 -33.52 -33.83 28.11
CA ASN A 553 -32.89 -34.44 29.28
C ASN A 553 -33.03 -35.95 29.32
N LEU A 554 -33.67 -36.54 28.30
CA LEU A 554 -34.01 -37.97 28.25
C LEU A 554 -34.89 -38.38 29.43
N THR A 555 -35.89 -37.54 29.76
CA THR A 555 -36.95 -37.87 30.71
C THR A 555 -38.23 -38.25 29.95
N LYS A 556 -39.12 -39.01 30.60
CA LYS A 556 -40.35 -39.53 30.01
C LYS A 556 -40.05 -40.45 28.81
N ARG A 557 -39.46 -41.62 29.08
CA ARG A 557 -39.25 -42.67 28.06
C ARG A 557 -40.61 -43.01 27.45
N ASN A 558 -40.69 -43.02 26.12
CA ASN A 558 -41.96 -43.22 25.42
C ASN A 558 -41.88 -44.21 24.24
N LYS A 559 -40.68 -44.66 23.85
CA LYS A 559 -40.52 -45.72 22.83
C LYS A 559 -39.13 -46.35 22.92
N HIS A 560 -39.05 -47.67 22.69
CA HIS A 560 -37.79 -48.39 22.51
C HIS A 560 -37.55 -48.68 21.01
N PHE A 561 -36.30 -48.70 20.59
CA PHE A 561 -35.87 -49.07 19.24
C PHE A 561 -34.73 -50.09 19.32
N ALA A 562 -34.85 -51.17 18.55
CA ALA A 562 -33.81 -52.17 18.40
C ALA A 562 -32.57 -51.62 17.66
N LYS A 563 -31.44 -52.33 17.78
CA LYS A 563 -30.22 -52.10 17.00
C LYS A 563 -30.55 -52.06 15.49
N GLY A 564 -29.85 -51.21 14.76
CA GLY A 564 -30.00 -51.07 13.32
C GLY A 564 -31.13 -50.15 12.87
N LYS A 565 -32.08 -49.77 13.75
CA LYS A 565 -33.20 -48.88 13.39
C LYS A 565 -32.69 -47.52 12.93
N THR A 566 -33.15 -47.08 11.76
CA THR A 566 -32.91 -45.74 11.22
C THR A 566 -34.04 -44.80 11.61
N LEU A 567 -33.68 -43.60 12.06
CA LEU A 567 -34.60 -42.54 12.47
C LEU A 567 -34.27 -41.24 11.74
N LYS A 568 -35.30 -40.54 11.24
CA LYS A 568 -35.17 -39.21 10.65
C LYS A 568 -34.95 -38.17 11.75
N VAL A 569 -33.86 -37.42 11.61
CA VAL A 569 -33.51 -36.30 12.48
C VAL A 569 -34.23 -35.06 11.97
N THR A 570 -35.01 -34.44 12.85
CA THR A 570 -35.79 -33.22 12.58
C THR A 570 -35.21 -31.99 13.27
N GLY A 571 -34.17 -32.16 14.07
CA GLY A 571 -33.48 -31.10 14.79
C GLY A 571 -32.54 -31.65 15.85
N TRP A 572 -31.98 -30.76 16.66
CA TRP A 572 -31.14 -31.16 17.78
C TRP A 572 -31.21 -30.19 18.94
N ALA A 573 -30.91 -30.71 20.12
CA ALA A 573 -30.79 -29.93 21.33
C ALA A 573 -29.65 -30.48 22.19
N TYR A 574 -29.40 -29.82 23.30
CA TYR A 574 -28.46 -30.28 24.30
C TYR A 574 -29.17 -30.37 25.66
N SER A 575 -28.86 -31.40 26.43
CA SER A 575 -29.39 -31.58 27.78
C SER A 575 -29.01 -30.41 28.71
N ASN A 576 -29.64 -30.33 29.88
CA ASN A 576 -29.31 -29.37 30.93
C ASN A 576 -29.32 -27.89 30.48
N ALA A 577 -30.14 -27.51 29.50
CA ALA A 577 -30.07 -26.18 28.87
C ALA A 577 -30.09 -25.01 29.86
N HIS A 578 -30.87 -25.11 30.94
CA HIS A 578 -31.01 -24.10 31.98
C HIS A 578 -30.23 -24.44 33.28
N ASN A 579 -29.52 -25.56 33.32
CA ASN A 579 -28.64 -25.90 34.44
C ASN A 579 -27.19 -25.62 34.05
N PHE A 580 -26.72 -24.42 34.39
CA PHE A 580 -25.38 -23.97 34.02
C PHE A 580 -24.26 -24.53 34.92
N ARG A 581 -24.59 -25.27 35.98
CA ARG A 581 -23.60 -25.98 36.82
C ARG A 581 -23.25 -27.37 36.28
N LYS A 582 -24.07 -27.91 35.36
CA LYS A 582 -23.84 -29.21 34.70
C LYS A 582 -23.46 -29.03 33.23
N GLY A 583 -22.56 -29.88 32.74
CA GLY A 583 -22.29 -30.02 31.32
C GLY A 583 -23.53 -30.44 30.54
N ASP A 584 -23.46 -30.35 29.21
CA ASP A 584 -24.56 -30.76 28.34
C ASP A 584 -24.12 -31.78 27.28
N THR A 585 -25.09 -32.49 26.73
CA THR A 585 -24.86 -33.58 25.78
C THR A 585 -25.84 -33.49 24.63
N LEU A 586 -25.36 -33.74 23.41
CA LEU A 586 -26.16 -33.69 22.19
C LEU A 586 -27.32 -34.69 22.23
N ARG A 587 -28.47 -34.25 21.71
CA ARG A 587 -29.69 -35.03 21.51
C ARG A 587 -30.23 -34.75 20.12
N TYR A 588 -30.58 -35.81 19.40
CA TYR A 588 -31.31 -35.65 18.15
C TYR A 588 -32.80 -35.60 18.43
N ARG A 589 -33.47 -34.62 17.84
CA ARG A 589 -34.93 -34.57 17.80
C ARG A 589 -35.37 -35.47 16.66
N VAL A 590 -36.29 -36.38 16.96
CA VAL A 590 -36.92 -37.28 16.00
C VAL A 590 -38.44 -37.14 16.15
N SER A 591 -39.22 -37.75 15.26
CA SER A 591 -40.67 -37.76 15.45
C SER A 591 -41.05 -38.35 16.82
N GLY A 592 -41.86 -37.62 17.58
CA GLY A 592 -42.32 -37.99 18.92
C GLY A 592 -41.31 -37.83 20.07
N GLY A 593 -40.16 -37.17 19.87
CA GLY A 593 -39.29 -36.80 21.00
C GLY A 593 -37.81 -36.67 20.67
N TYR A 594 -36.97 -37.08 21.62
CA TYR A 594 -35.52 -37.00 21.58
C TYR A 594 -34.89 -38.37 21.82
N ILE A 595 -33.78 -38.64 21.13
CA ILE A 595 -32.91 -39.79 21.37
C ILE A 595 -31.50 -39.31 21.73
N THR A 596 -30.67 -40.22 22.23
CA THR A 596 -29.27 -39.93 22.50
C THR A 596 -28.52 -39.53 21.21
N GLY A 597 -27.68 -38.50 21.29
CA GLY A 597 -26.75 -38.13 20.23
C GLY A 597 -25.35 -38.71 20.42
N ASN A 598 -25.15 -39.60 21.40
CA ASN A 598 -23.85 -40.18 21.70
C ASN A 598 -23.45 -41.20 20.61
N LYS A 599 -22.30 -40.96 19.97
CA LYS A 599 -21.77 -41.76 18.86
C LYS A 599 -21.50 -43.24 19.20
N ARG A 600 -21.44 -43.59 20.49
CA ARG A 600 -21.36 -44.99 20.97
C ARG A 600 -22.66 -45.74 20.70
N PHE A 601 -23.80 -45.09 20.84
CA PHE A 601 -25.13 -45.71 20.71
C PHE A 601 -25.78 -45.45 19.36
N VAL A 602 -25.31 -44.43 18.62
CA VAL A 602 -25.92 -44.04 17.35
C VAL A 602 -24.89 -43.64 16.29
N SER A 603 -25.21 -43.86 15.01
CA SER A 603 -24.42 -43.49 13.84
C SER A 603 -25.19 -42.48 12.97
N PRO A 604 -24.84 -41.18 13.00
CA PRO A 604 -25.49 -40.17 12.16
C PRO A 604 -25.02 -40.21 10.70
N PHE A 605 -25.92 -39.96 9.75
CA PHE A 605 -25.61 -39.85 8.31
C PHE A 605 -26.54 -38.85 7.59
N LYS A 606 -26.20 -38.53 6.34
CA LYS A 606 -26.89 -37.50 5.54
C LYS A 606 -28.21 -37.96 4.93
#